data_AF-A0A243RQ26-F1
#
_entry.id   AF-A0A243RQ26-F1
#
_cell.length_a   1.000
_cell.length_b   1.000
_cell.length_c   1.000
_cell.angle_alpha   90.00
_cell.angle_beta   90.00
_cell.angle_gamma   90.00
#
_symmetry.space_group_name_H-M   'P 1'
#
loop_
_entity.id
_entity.type
_entity.pdbx_description
1 polymer ?
#
loop_
_entity_poly.entity_id
_entity_poly.type
_entity_poly.pdbx_seq_one_letter_code
_entity_poly.pdbx_strand_id
1 'polypeptide(L)'
;MESKQWDVQIFISEDDNDDVTTAKAVLTTPDGRRRECVAYARRNPEDQPVPAIGDELAAGRALADMAGKLMRDGAEDVAQLAGHAPRAW
;
A
#
# COMPACT_ATOMS: atom_id res chain seq x y z
N MET A 1 -14.85 22.38 -10.10
CA MET A 1 -14.74 21.03 -9.51
C MET A 1 -13.49 21.06 -8.65
N GLU A 2 -13.60 20.77 -7.36
CA GLU A 2 -12.40 20.64 -6.52
C GLU A 2 -11.79 19.26 -6.73
N SER A 3 -10.49 19.22 -7.03
CA SER A 3 -9.71 17.98 -7.10
C SER A 3 -8.87 17.81 -5.83
N LYS A 4 -8.64 16.56 -5.46
CA LYS A 4 -7.69 16.19 -4.40
C LYS A 4 -6.62 15.30 -5.04
N GLN A 5 -5.36 15.53 -4.67
CA GLN A 5 -4.24 14.70 -5.09
C GLN A 5 -3.60 14.08 -3.86
N TRP A 6 -3.38 12.76 -3.93
CA TRP A 6 -2.63 11.99 -2.94
C TRP A 6 -1.47 11.31 -3.66
N ASP A 7 -0.30 11.30 -3.01
CA ASP A 7 0.91 10.69 -3.54
C ASP A 7 1.31 9.49 -2.67
N VAL A 8 1.65 8.38 -3.32
CA VAL A 8 2.23 7.20 -2.66
C VAL A 8 3.70 7.15 -2.99
N GLN A 9 4.55 7.21 -1.98
CA GLN A 9 6.00 7.05 -2.14
C GLN A 9 6.34 5.57 -2.07
N ILE A 10 6.99 5.04 -3.10
CA ILE A 10 7.43 3.64 -3.15
C ILE A 10 8.96 3.62 -3.07
N PHE A 11 9.49 2.96 -2.05
CA PHE A 11 10.91 2.72 -1.86
C PHE A 11 11.19 1.26 -2.15
N ILE A 12 12.14 0.98 -3.03
CA ILE A 12 12.51 -0.38 -3.42
C ILE A 12 13.97 -0.63 -3.03
N SER A 13 14.24 -1.82 -2.51
CA SER A 13 15.58 -2.29 -2.15
C SER A 13 15.71 -3.77 -2.47
N GLU A 14 16.80 -4.14 -3.11
CA GLU A 14 17.17 -5.52 -3.44
C GLU A 14 18.27 -6.01 -2.50
N ASP A 15 18.34 -7.33 -2.27
CA ASP A 15 19.47 -7.95 -1.57
C ASP A 15 20.68 -8.12 -2.50
N ASP A 16 21.86 -8.40 -1.93
CA ASP A 16 23.12 -8.47 -2.68
C ASP A 16 23.15 -9.55 -3.79
N ASN A 17 22.17 -10.47 -3.81
CA ASN A 17 22.09 -11.58 -4.77
C ASN A 17 20.94 -11.44 -5.78
N ASP A 18 20.19 -10.33 -5.73
CA ASP A 18 18.95 -10.09 -6.50
C ASP A 18 17.93 -11.24 -6.36
N ASP A 19 17.92 -11.90 -5.20
CA ASP A 19 17.03 -13.02 -4.88
C ASP A 19 15.73 -12.50 -4.25
N VAL A 20 15.81 -11.39 -3.51
CA VAL A 20 14.67 -10.79 -2.82
C VAL A 20 14.62 -9.28 -3.05
N THR A 21 13.54 -8.83 -3.69
CA THR A 21 13.18 -7.42 -3.79
C THR A 21 12.17 -7.07 -2.70
N THR A 22 12.43 -5.98 -1.98
CA THR A 22 11.52 -5.41 -0.97
C THR A 22 10.98 -4.08 -1.46
N ALA A 23 9.67 -3.88 -1.38
CA ALA A 23 9.04 -2.59 -1.66
C ALA A 23 8.27 -2.08 -0.44
N LYS A 24 8.46 -0.81 -0.11
CA LYS A 24 7.74 -0.07 0.92
C LYS A 24 6.92 1.06 0.28
N ALA A 25 5.60 0.96 0.36
CA ALA A 25 4.68 2.01 -0.07
C ALA A 25 4.22 2.84 1.14
N VAL A 26 4.34 4.17 1.04
CA VAL A 26 3.96 5.12 2.08
C VAL A 26 2.98 6.14 1.52
N LEU A 27 1.82 6.26 2.17
CA LEU A 27 0.83 7.30 1.90
C LEU A 27 0.65 8.15 3.15
N THR A 28 0.66 9.46 2.98
CA THR A 28 0.23 10.41 4.01
C THR A 28 -0.95 11.21 3.47
N THR A 29 -2.12 11.06 4.07
CA THR A 29 -3.33 11.78 3.67
C THR A 29 -3.32 13.22 4.21
N PRO A 30 -4.14 14.13 3.65
CA PRO A 30 -4.16 15.54 4.07
C PRO A 30 -4.55 15.77 5.53
N ASP A 31 -5.28 14.84 6.15
CA ASP A 31 -5.65 14.84 7.57
C ASP A 31 -4.52 14.30 8.48
N GLY A 32 -3.36 13.98 7.91
CA GLY A 32 -2.18 13.50 8.65
C GLY A 32 -2.17 11.99 8.91
N ARG A 33 -3.17 11.22 8.46
CA ARG A 33 -3.11 9.75 8.58
C ARG A 33 -1.98 9.22 7.69
N ARG A 34 -1.07 8.46 8.31
CA ARG A 34 0.02 7.77 7.60
C ARG A 34 -0.31 6.28 7.48
N ARG A 35 -0.14 5.76 6.27
CA ARG A 35 -0.22 4.33 5.96
C ARG A 35 1.10 3.88 5.36
N GLU A 36 1.59 2.76 5.84
CA GLU A 36 2.81 2.12 5.35
C GLU A 36 2.51 0.65 5.06
N CYS A 37 2.96 0.18 3.90
CA CYS A 37 2.83 -1.21 3.46
C CYS A 37 4.20 -1.68 2.99
N VAL A 38 4.60 -2.87 3.44
CA VAL A 38 5.85 -3.50 3.01
C VAL A 38 5.49 -4.84 2.38
N ALA A 39 6.07 -5.11 1.22
CA ALA A 39 5.91 -6.38 0.53
C ALA A 39 7.23 -6.81 -0.12
N TYR A 40 7.28 -8.10 -0.47
CA TYR A 40 8.47 -8.75 -0.99
C TYR A 40 8.15 -9.50 -2.28
N ALA A 41 9.13 -9.59 -3.17
CA ALA A 41 9.16 -10.50 -4.30
C ALA A 41 10.43 -11.34 -4.20
N ARG A 42 10.29 -12.65 -4.33
CA ARG A 42 11.42 -13.58 -4.33
C ARG A 42 11.54 -14.17 -5.73
N ARG A 43 12.73 -14.10 -6.31
CA ARG A 43 13.07 -14.77 -7.57
C ARG A 43 13.08 -16.29 -7.37
N ASN A 44 12.57 -17.05 -8.33
CA ASN A 44 12.82 -18.49 -8.34
C ASN A 44 14.31 -18.72 -8.67
N PRO A 45 15.05 -19.58 -7.94
CA PRO A 45 16.45 -19.84 -8.25
C PRO A 45 16.73 -20.32 -9.69
N GLU A 46 15.74 -20.89 -10.37
CA GLU A 46 15.86 -21.32 -11.77
C GLU A 46 15.59 -20.21 -12.80
N ASP A 47 15.02 -19.07 -12.37
CA ASP A 47 14.72 -17.95 -13.25
C ASP A 47 15.96 -17.07 -13.49
N GLN A 48 15.97 -16.37 -14.63
CA GLN A 48 16.99 -15.38 -14.92
C GLN A 48 16.94 -14.20 -13.93
N PRO A 49 18.10 -13.64 -13.54
CA PRO A 49 18.17 -12.46 -12.68
C PRO A 49 17.72 -11.21 -13.45
N VAL A 50 16.42 -10.91 -13.40
CA VAL A 50 15.82 -9.70 -13.99
C VAL A 50 15.26 -8.83 -12.86
N PRO A 51 16.06 -7.90 -12.30
CA PRO A 51 15.68 -7.05 -11.17
C PRO A 51 14.30 -6.38 -11.30
N ALA A 52 14.01 -5.82 -12.49
CA ALA A 52 12.76 -5.11 -12.76
C ALA A 52 11.49 -5.95 -12.51
N ILE A 53 11.53 -7.28 -12.65
CA ILE A 53 10.39 -8.15 -12.35
C ILE A 53 10.12 -8.17 -10.84
N GLY A 54 11.17 -8.25 -10.03
CA GLY A 54 11.08 -8.19 -8.57
C GLY A 54 10.52 -6.84 -8.10
N ASP A 55 10.98 -5.75 -8.71
CA ASP A 55 10.50 -4.39 -8.43
C ASP A 55 9.00 -4.25 -8.64
N GLU A 56 8.52 -4.62 -9.84
CA GLU A 56 7.11 -4.53 -10.22
C GLU A 56 6.23 -5.39 -9.31
N LEU A 57 6.66 -6.63 -9.02
CA LEU A 57 5.92 -7.56 -8.17
C LEU A 57 5.88 -7.09 -6.71
N ALA A 58 7.00 -6.66 -6.15
CA ALA A 58 7.06 -6.17 -4.78
C ALA A 58 6.23 -4.88 -4.63
N ALA A 59 6.38 -3.92 -5.55
CA ALA A 59 5.61 -2.68 -5.56
C ALA A 59 4.10 -2.94 -5.70
N GLY A 60 3.71 -3.79 -6.65
CA GLY A 60 2.30 -4.17 -6.86
C GLY A 60 1.67 -4.81 -5.62
N ARG A 61 2.41 -5.69 -4.93
CA ARG A 61 1.95 -6.31 -3.67
C ARG A 61 1.81 -5.28 -2.55
N ALA A 62 2.76 -4.36 -2.41
CA ALA A 62 2.68 -3.30 -1.41
C ALA A 62 1.47 -2.37 -1.67
N LEU A 63 1.20 -2.05 -2.93
CA LEU A 63 0.04 -1.26 -3.33
C LEU A 63 -1.29 -2.01 -3.14
N ALA A 64 -1.33 -3.33 -3.34
CA ALA A 64 -2.51 -4.14 -3.06
C ALA A 64 -2.86 -4.15 -1.56
N ASP A 65 -1.86 -4.28 -0.68
CA ASP A 65 -2.09 -4.11 0.77
C ASP A 65 -2.54 -2.68 1.10
N MET A 66 -1.96 -1.66 0.46
CA MET A 66 -2.38 -0.27 0.65
C MET A 66 -3.84 -0.05 0.27
N ALA A 67 -4.28 -0.58 -0.88
CA ALA A 67 -5.68 -0.53 -1.30
C ALA A 67 -6.59 -1.20 -0.26
N GLY A 68 -6.18 -2.36 0.27
CA GLY A 68 -6.89 -3.05 1.35
C GLY A 68 -7.03 -2.20 2.62
N LYS A 69 -5.95 -1.51 3.04
CA LYS A 69 -5.99 -0.60 4.21
C LYS A 69 -6.93 0.59 3.97
N LEU A 70 -6.85 1.23 2.82
CA LEU A 70 -7.72 2.36 2.49
C LEU A 70 -9.21 1.98 2.44
N MET A 71 -9.54 0.80 1.91
CA MET A 71 -10.91 0.29 1.93
C MET A 71 -11.40 0.03 3.36
N ARG A 72 -10.55 -0.50 4.24
CA ARG A 72 -10.90 -0.68 5.67
C ARG A 72 -11.10 0.66 6.36
N ASP A 73 -10.22 1.62 6.14
CA ASP A 73 -10.34 2.97 6.72
C ASP A 73 -11.68 3.61 6.31
N GLY A 74 -12.04 3.54 5.03
CA GLY A 74 -13.33 4.05 4.54
C GLY A 74 -14.53 3.32 5.14
N ALA A 75 -14.46 1.99 5.28
CA ALA A 75 -15.52 1.21 5.90
C ALA A 75 -15.69 1.54 7.40
N GLU A 76 -14.59 1.73 8.13
CA GLU A 76 -14.59 2.16 9.53
C GLU A 76 -15.18 3.56 9.70
N ASP A 77 -14.79 4.50 8.83
CA ASP A 77 -15.32 5.87 8.83
C ASP A 77 -16.85 5.88 8.60
N VAL A 78 -17.35 5.05 7.67
CA VAL A 78 -18.80 4.89 7.44
C VAL A 78 -19.51 4.29 8.65
N ALA A 79 -18.96 3.23 9.24
CA ALA A 79 -19.55 2.57 10.40
C ALA A 79 -19.62 3.49 11.62
N GLN A 80 -18.57 4.28 11.86
CA GLN A 80 -18.55 5.28 12.93
C GLN A 80 -19.65 6.31 12.73
N LEU A 81 -19.77 6.92 11.55
CA LEU A 81 -20.80 7.93 11.28
C LEU A 81 -22.22 7.38 11.38
N ALA A 82 -22.45 6.15 10.92
CA ALA A 82 -23.75 5.48 11.04
C ALA A 82 -24.14 5.20 12.50
N GLY A 83 -23.18 4.84 13.36
CA GLY A 83 -23.39 4.61 14.79
C GLY A 83 -23.67 5.88 15.61
N HIS A 84 -23.29 7.06 15.10
CA HIS A 84 -23.52 8.36 15.73
C HIS A 84 -24.84 9.03 15.30
N ALA A 85 -25.65 8.40 14.45
CA ALA A 85 -26.99 8.91 14.17
C ALA A 85 -27.81 8.94 15.48
N PRO A 86 -28.29 10.11 15.93
CA PRO A 86 -29.08 10.18 17.15
C PRO A 86 -30.31 9.31 16.94
N ARG A 87 -30.52 8.34 17.83
CA ARG A 87 -31.76 7.56 17.86
C ARG A 87 -32.87 8.56 18.18
N ALA A 88 -33.53 9.06 17.14
CA ALA A 88 -34.73 9.87 17.29
C ALA A 88 -35.84 8.95 17.84
N TRP A 89 -36.27 9.27 19.05
CA TRP A 89 -37.52 8.80 19.66
C TRP A 89 -38.33 10.04 19.99
#